data_AF-A0A0F9WEW7-F1
#
_entry.id   AF-A0A0F9WEW7-F1
#
_cell.length_a   1.000
_cell.length_b   1.000
_cell.length_c   1.000
_cell.angle_alpha   90.00
_cell.angle_beta   90.00
_cell.angle_gamma   90.00
#
_symmetry.space_group_name_H-M   'P 1'
#
loop_
_entity.id
_entity.type
_entity.pdbx_description
1 polymer ?
#
loop_
_entity_poly.entity_id
_entity_poly.type
_entity_poly.pdbx_seq_one_letter_code
_entity_poly.pdbx_strand_id
1 'polypeptide(L)'
;MSFPSLEFKKSVLIEHFKFLGFYVNDGIKYGIDFLLYTDDPSNVHSKYGVLIENNHSFFDLMSVQRVCNSVKKELIVVVFKNSTQFELFSVERFIV
;
A
#
# COMPACT_ATOMS: atom_id res chain seq x y z
N MET A 1 -18.49 -17.32 1.92
CA MET A 1 -18.02 -16.08 1.25
C MET A 1 -16.59 -16.32 0.82
N SER A 2 -16.33 -16.43 -0.48
CA SER A 2 -14.96 -16.50 -1.00
C SER A 2 -14.35 -15.10 -0.95
N PHE A 3 -13.14 -14.98 -0.39
CA PHE A 3 -12.40 -13.73 -0.44
C PHE A 3 -12.05 -13.40 -1.90
N PRO A 4 -12.05 -12.11 -2.29
CA PRO A 4 -11.68 -11.71 -3.64
C PRO A 4 -10.21 -12.08 -3.93
N SER A 5 -9.91 -12.40 -5.19
CA SER A 5 -8.55 -12.64 -5.65
C SER A 5 -7.67 -11.40 -5.45
N LEU A 6 -6.35 -11.60 -5.36
CA LEU A 6 -5.41 -10.48 -5.22
C LEU A 6 -5.53 -9.49 -6.38
N GLU A 7 -5.71 -9.99 -7.61
CA GLU A 7 -5.91 -9.15 -8.81
C GLU A 7 -7.17 -8.28 -8.70
N PHE A 8 -8.27 -8.82 -8.17
CA PHE A 8 -9.48 -8.04 -7.92
C PHE A 8 -9.26 -6.98 -6.84
N LYS A 9 -8.58 -7.33 -5.73
CA LYS A 9 -8.24 -6.35 -4.68
C LYS A 9 -7.39 -5.21 -5.26
N LYS A 10 -6.43 -5.54 -6.12
CA LYS A 10 -5.57 -4.57 -6.80
C LYS A 10 -6.37 -3.64 -7.71
N SER A 11 -7.29 -4.15 -8.52
CA SER A 11 -8.10 -3.32 -9.42
C SER A 11 -8.97 -2.31 -8.66
N VAL A 12 -9.64 -2.76 -7.59
CA VAL A 12 -10.47 -1.90 -6.72
C VAL A 12 -9.63 -0.78 -6.10
N LEU A 13 -8.43 -1.08 -5.61
CA LEU A 13 -7.56 -0.08 -5.00
C LEU A 13 -6.99 0.91 -6.01
N ILE A 14 -6.60 0.45 -7.20
CA ILE A 14 -6.11 1.35 -8.26
C ILE A 14 -7.19 2.37 -8.62
N GLU A 15 -8.44 1.92 -8.82
CA GLU A 15 -9.56 2.82 -9.12
C GLU A 15 -9.82 3.80 -7.97
N HIS A 16 -9.82 3.29 -6.73
CA HIS A 16 -10.03 4.11 -5.54
C HIS A 16 -8.96 5.20 -5.38
N PHE A 17 -7.68 4.85 -5.46
CA PHE A 17 -6.59 5.82 -5.28
C PHE A 17 -6.52 6.84 -6.43
N LYS A 18 -6.79 6.41 -7.67
CA LYS A 18 -6.91 7.34 -8.81
C LYS A 18 -8.08 8.31 -8.63
N PHE A 19 -9.23 7.82 -8.14
CA PHE A 19 -10.39 8.67 -7.83
C PHE A 19 -10.05 9.72 -6.76
N LEU A 20 -9.22 9.38 -5.77
CA LEU A 20 -8.69 10.31 -4.77
C LEU A 20 -7.62 11.27 -5.30
N GLY A 21 -7.22 11.16 -6.58
CA GLY A 21 -6.25 12.04 -7.22
C GLY A 21 -4.79 11.57 -7.12
N PHE A 22 -4.53 10.35 -6.66
CA PHE A 22 -3.17 9.80 -6.63
C PHE A 22 -2.78 9.18 -7.96
N TYR A 23 -1.50 9.32 -8.32
CA TYR A 23 -0.89 8.46 -9.33
C TYR A 23 -0.43 7.16 -8.67
N VAL A 24 -0.77 6.03 -9.29
CA VAL A 24 -0.52 4.68 -8.76
C VAL A 24 0.47 3.97 -9.67
N ASN A 25 1.63 3.59 -9.14
CA ASN A 25 2.63 2.76 -9.82
C ASN A 25 2.88 1.45 -9.07
N ASP A 26 3.56 0.52 -9.74
CA ASP A 26 4.02 -0.73 -9.15
C ASP A 26 5.02 -0.51 -7.99
N GLY A 27 4.85 -1.32 -6.94
CA GLY A 27 5.62 -1.23 -5.70
C GLY A 27 6.70 -2.29 -5.52
N ILE A 28 6.93 -3.18 -6.50
CA ILE A 28 7.71 -4.43 -6.30
C ILE A 28 9.14 -4.17 -5.80
N LYS A 29 9.75 -3.06 -6.22
CA LYS A 29 11.09 -2.64 -5.81
C LYS A 29 11.23 -2.50 -4.28
N TYR A 30 10.13 -2.24 -3.59
CA TYR A 30 10.10 -2.01 -2.15
C TYR A 30 9.35 -3.12 -1.39
N GLY A 31 8.96 -4.20 -2.05
CA GLY A 31 8.23 -5.31 -1.42
C GLY A 31 6.78 -4.99 -1.06
N ILE A 32 6.16 -4.07 -1.80
CA ILE A 32 4.77 -3.60 -1.61
C ILE A 32 4.01 -3.68 -2.92
N ASP A 33 2.68 -3.61 -2.87
CA ASP A 33 1.84 -3.69 -4.06
C ASP A 33 1.87 -2.39 -4.88
N PHE A 34 1.78 -1.23 -4.22
CA PHE A 34 1.71 0.06 -4.92
C PHE A 34 2.56 1.16 -4.31
N LEU A 35 2.91 2.11 -5.17
CA LEU A 35 3.42 3.42 -4.80
C LEU A 35 2.39 4.49 -5.15
N LEU A 36 2.08 5.37 -4.20
CA LEU A 36 1.20 6.51 -4.43
C LEU A 36 1.99 7.81 -4.48
N TYR A 37 1.73 8.59 -5.51
CA TYR A 37 2.30 9.92 -5.72
C TYR A 37 1.19 10.96 -5.64
N THR A 38 1.48 12.07 -4.97
CA THR A 38 0.56 13.20 -4.80
C THR A 38 0.49 14.11 -6.04
N ASP A 39 1.37 13.88 -7.01
CA ASP A 39 1.48 14.63 -8.27
C ASP A 39 2.20 13.75 -9.31
N ASP A 40 2.47 14.27 -10.51
CA ASP A 40 3.13 13.56 -11.59
C ASP A 40 4.44 12.87 -11.12
N PRO A 41 4.59 11.54 -11.31
CA PRO A 41 5.77 10.78 -10.90
C PRO A 41 7.11 11.27 -11.48
N SER A 42 7.08 12.07 -12.54
CA SER A 42 8.27 12.70 -13.15
C SER A 42 8.79 13.88 -12.32
N ASN A 43 7.93 14.49 -11.52
CA ASN A 43 8.23 15.71 -10.75
C ASN A 43 8.39 15.43 -9.25
N VAL A 44 7.73 14.40 -8.72
CA VAL A 44 7.71 14.12 -7.29
C VAL A 44 8.09 12.67 -6.96
N HIS A 45 8.58 12.46 -5.74
CA HIS A 45 8.75 11.13 -5.19
C HIS A 45 7.41 10.60 -4.65
N SER A 46 7.21 9.28 -4.74
CA SER A 46 6.06 8.64 -4.08
C SER A 46 6.11 8.88 -2.58
N LYS A 47 4.96 9.25 -2.02
CA LYS A 47 4.80 9.55 -0.59
C LYS A 47 4.41 8.30 0.20
N TYR A 48 3.52 7.49 -0.36
CA TYR A 48 2.99 6.31 0.31
C TYR A 48 3.42 5.02 -0.40
N GLY A 49 3.69 4.00 0.40
CA GLY A 49 3.78 2.62 -0.05
C GLY A 49 2.59 1.81 0.45
N VAL A 50 1.91 1.07 -0.42
CA VAL A 50 0.68 0.35 -0.09
C VAL A 50 0.92 -1.15 -0.16
N LEU A 51 0.64 -1.84 0.94
CA LEU A 51 0.69 -3.30 1.04
C LEU A 51 -0.71 -3.85 1.29
N ILE A 52 -1.16 -4.79 0.45
CA ILE A 52 -2.45 -5.46 0.60
C ILE A 52 -2.28 -6.64 1.55
N GLU A 53 -3.08 -6.71 2.61
CA GLU A 53 -3.03 -7.84 3.53
C GLU A 53 -3.39 -9.17 2.84
N ASN A 54 -2.44 -10.11 2.89
CA ASN A 54 -2.52 -11.42 2.23
C ASN A 54 -1.81 -12.53 3.05
N ASN A 55 -2.14 -12.61 4.34
CA ASN A 55 -1.52 -13.51 5.32
C ASN A 55 -0.03 -13.21 5.57
N HIS A 56 0.31 -11.92 5.62
CA HIS A 56 1.67 -11.50 5.94
C HIS A 56 1.97 -11.80 7.41
N SER A 57 3.16 -12.34 7.68
CA SER A 57 3.65 -12.47 9.03
C SER A 57 4.06 -11.11 9.59
N PHE A 58 4.19 -11.02 10.92
CA PHE A 58 4.74 -9.82 11.55
C PHE A 58 6.16 -9.49 11.04
N PHE A 59 6.96 -10.51 10.72
CA PHE A 59 8.31 -10.32 10.16
C PHE A 59 8.27 -9.73 8.74
N ASP A 60 7.28 -10.11 7.93
CA ASP A 60 7.10 -9.54 6.59
C ASP A 60 6.75 -8.04 6.71
N LEU A 61 5.79 -7.71 7.59
CA LEU A 61 5.42 -6.33 7.88
C LEU A 61 6.62 -5.51 8.39
N MET A 62 7.41 -6.05 9.32
CA MET A 62 8.63 -5.38 9.81
C MET A 62 9.65 -5.14 8.70
N SER A 63 9.82 -6.11 7.80
CA SER A 63 10.78 -6.03 6.70
C SER A 63 10.39 -4.93 5.72
N VAL A 64 9.12 -4.90 5.32
CA VAL A 64 8.56 -3.87 4.44
C VAL A 64 8.61 -2.49 5.13
N GLN A 65 8.23 -2.39 6.40
CA GLN A 65 8.28 -1.14 7.17
C GLN A 65 9.70 -0.58 7.20
N ARG A 66 10.71 -1.42 7.42
CA ARG A 66 12.12 -1.00 7.40
C ARG A 66 12.52 -0.45 6.04
N VAL A 67 12.11 -1.10 4.95
CA VAL A 67 12.40 -0.65 3.57
C VAL A 67 11.72 0.70 3.31
N CYS A 68 10.41 0.83 3.54
CA CYS A 68 9.67 2.06 3.32
C CYS A 68 10.25 3.23 4.13
N ASN A 69 10.58 3.00 5.41
CA ASN A 69 11.19 4.01 6.27
C ASN A 69 12.57 4.46 5.75
N SER A 70 13.39 3.55 5.21
CA SER A 70 14.71 3.90 4.65
C SER A 70 14.63 4.84 3.44
N VAL A 71 13.53 4.80 2.70
CA VAL A 71 13.26 5.65 1.53
C VAL A 71 12.24 6.76 1.82
N LYS A 72 11.99 7.04 3.10
CA LYS A 72 11.10 8.11 3.60
C LYS A 72 9.67 8.01 3.05
N LYS A 73 9.12 6.78 2.97
CA LYS A 73 7.73 6.52 2.58
C LYS A 73 6.91 6.06 3.77
N GLU A 74 5.68 6.54 3.84
CA GLU A 74 4.69 6.08 4.82
C GLU A 74 4.09 4.75 4.32
N LEU A 75 4.17 3.71 5.15
CA LEU A 75 3.61 2.40 4.82
C LEU A 75 2.13 2.36 5.21
N ILE A 76 1.28 2.08 4.24
CA ILE A 76 -0.15 1.89 4.42
C ILE A 76 -0.49 0.42 4.17
N VAL A 77 -1.08 -0.25 5.16
CA VAL A 77 -1.59 -1.61 5.02
C VAL A 77 -3.08 -1.56 4.74
N VAL A 78 -3.52 -2.27 3.69
CA VAL A 78 -4.92 -2.37 3.30
C VAL A 78 -5.48 -3.71 3.75
N VAL A 79 -6.54 -3.68 4.55
CA VAL A 79 -7.25 -4.90 5.00
C VAL A 79 -8.65 -4.92 4.39
N PHE A 80 -8.92 -5.90 3.52
CA PHE A 80 -10.25 -6.11 2.96
C PHE A 80 -11.15 -6.85 3.95
N LYS A 81 -12.29 -6.26 4.32
CA LYS A 81 -13.33 -6.93 5.11
C LYS A 81 -14.21 -7.82 4.24
N ASN A 82 -14.48 -7.38 3.02
CA ASN A 82 -15.26 -8.08 1.99
C ASN A 82 -14.88 -7.53 0.62
N SER A 83 -15.61 -7.91 -0.45
CA SER A 83 -15.28 -7.47 -1.82
C SER A 83 -15.48 -5.99 -2.10
N THR A 84 -16.19 -5.24 -1.24
CA THR A 84 -16.52 -3.82 -1.48
C THR A 84 -15.98 -2.88 -0.40
N GLN A 85 -15.57 -3.42 0.75
CA GLN A 85 -15.12 -2.65 1.91
C GLN A 85 -13.71 -3.07 2.32
N PHE A 86 -12.85 -2.08 2.49
CA PHE A 86 -11.50 -2.21 3.00
C PHE A 86 -11.18 -1.07 3.95
N GLU A 87 -10.19 -1.30 4.82
CA GLU A 87 -9.64 -0.32 5.75
C GLU A 87 -8.17 -0.08 5.46
N LEU A 88 -7.71 1.15 5.74
CA LEU A 88 -6.33 1.58 5.55
C LEU A 88 -5.71 1.87 6.92
N PHE A 89 -4.55 1.27 7.18
CA PHE A 89 -3.82 1.46 8.43
C PHE A 89 -2.42 2.03 8.14
N SER A 90 -2.09 3.17 8.75
CA SER A 90 -0.71 3.67 8.76
C SER A 90 0.14 2.83 9.71
N VAL A 91 1.29 2.38 9.25
CA VAL A 91 2.24 1.61 10.06
C VAL A 91 3.44 2.50 10.38
N GLU A 92 3.49 2.95 11.63
CA GLU A 92 4.52 3.86 12.12
C GLU A 92 5.38 3.18 13.18
N ARG A 93 6.68 3.51 13.16
CA ARG A 93 7.58 3.09 14.24
C ARG A 93 7.32 3.97 15.45
N PHE A 94 7.07 3.35 16.59
CA PHE A 94 7.04 4.08 17.86
C PHE A 94 8.42 4.66 18.15
N ILE A 95 8.51 5.99 18.26
CA ILE A 95 9.71 6.68 18.72
C ILE A 95 9.53 6.87 20.23
N VAL A 96 10.23 6.04 21.00
CA VAL A 96 10.38 6.22 22.46
C VAL A 96 11.64 7.03 22.72
#